data_AF-A0A7J9AUP0-F1
#
_entry.id   AF-A0A7J9AUP0-F1
#
_cell.length_a   1.000
_cell.length_b   1.000
_cell.length_c   1.000
_cell.angle_alpha   90.00
_cell.angle_beta   90.00
_cell.angle_gamma   90.00
#
_symmetry.space_group_name_H-M   'P 1'
#
loop_
_entity.id
_entity.type
_entity.pdbx_description
1 polymer ?
#
loop_
_entity_poly.entity_id
_entity_poly.type
_entity_poly.pdbx_seq_one_letter_code
_entity_poly.pdbx_strand_id
1 'polypeptide(L)'
;MVSATVDSEADILSNLNIKAGDWPSNLVKNLCLLSPDQIELGKMLVKMGQSHLFQQWTDPGVEDDKKKAFFAQVAKLNSSYPGGLASYIKNARELLADSKVGKNPYDGFTPSVPTGEVLSFGDDNFIKYEEVGVKEAQNAAFVLVAGGLGERLGFNGIKVALLAEATTGTCFLQLYIESILALQEGSCRLTQGTFQKDIPFVIMTSDDTHTRTLEVLESNSYFGMKPTQVKLLKQEKVACLDDNDARLALDPHNKYQIQTKPHGHGDVHSLLYSSGLLKVWLDAGLRWVLFFQDTNGLLFKAIPASLGVSATKQYQVNSLAVQRKAKEAMGGITRLTHSDGIYMKHLQFLEARTANSV
;
A
#
# COMPACT_ATOMS: atom_id res chain seq x y z
N MET A 1 3.07 49.33 -23.55
CA MET A 1 2.11 48.57 -22.72
C MET A 1 2.86 47.55 -21.86
N VAL A 2 3.63 48.00 -20.85
CA VAL A 2 4.42 47.13 -19.96
C VAL A 2 4.05 47.36 -18.47
N SER A 3 3.06 48.23 -18.21
CA SER A 3 2.79 48.75 -16.86
C SER A 3 1.70 48.01 -16.08
N ALA A 4 0.89 47.16 -16.71
CA ALA A 4 -0.30 46.58 -16.06
C ALA A 4 -0.07 45.20 -15.41
N THR A 5 0.97 44.47 -15.82
CA THR A 5 1.28 43.13 -15.28
C THR A 5 2.14 43.18 -14.03
N VAL A 6 2.97 44.22 -13.86
CA VAL A 6 3.90 44.36 -12.73
C VAL A 6 3.16 44.71 -11.43
N ASP A 7 2.09 45.50 -11.51
CA ASP A 7 1.30 45.90 -10.34
C ASP A 7 0.53 44.72 -9.74
N SER A 8 0.03 43.77 -10.55
CA SER A 8 -0.70 42.61 -10.01
C SER A 8 0.24 41.55 -9.39
N GLU A 9 1.45 41.37 -9.93
CA GLU A 9 2.45 40.46 -9.36
C GLU A 9 2.97 40.96 -8.00
N ALA A 10 3.26 42.25 -7.89
CA ALA A 10 3.72 42.87 -6.65
C ALA A 10 2.65 42.81 -5.54
N ASP A 11 1.39 43.06 -5.88
CA ASP A 11 0.25 42.98 -4.96
C ASP A 11 -0.04 41.55 -4.48
N ILE A 12 0.10 40.55 -5.36
CA ILE A 12 -0.05 39.13 -4.98
C ILE A 12 1.08 38.73 -4.01
N LEU A 13 2.32 39.10 -4.31
CA LEU A 13 3.48 38.78 -3.47
C LEU A 13 3.43 39.48 -2.10
N SER A 14 2.98 40.74 -2.04
CA SER A 14 2.82 41.49 -0.79
C SER A 14 1.71 40.91 0.08
N ASN A 15 0.56 40.55 -0.50
CA ASN A 15 -0.56 39.95 0.22
C ASN A 15 -0.22 38.56 0.79
N LEU A 16 0.76 37.86 0.21
CA LEU A 16 1.18 36.51 0.61
C LEU A 16 2.47 36.49 1.47
N ASN A 17 3.01 37.66 1.84
CA ASN A 17 4.28 37.81 2.56
C ASN A 17 5.47 37.08 1.88
N ILE A 18 5.53 37.12 0.55
CA ILE A 18 6.61 36.47 -0.23
C ILE A 18 7.68 37.52 -0.57
N LYS A 19 8.93 37.33 -0.12
CA LYS A 19 10.06 38.16 -0.57
C LYS A 19 10.48 37.73 -1.98
N ALA A 20 10.52 38.67 -2.92
CA ALA A 20 10.74 38.41 -4.34
C ALA A 20 12.05 37.69 -4.72
N GLY A 21 13.03 37.59 -3.80
CA GLY A 21 14.29 36.86 -4.00
C GLY A 21 14.28 35.39 -3.58
N ASP A 22 13.23 34.93 -2.87
CA ASP A 22 13.22 33.59 -2.25
C ASP A 22 12.57 32.52 -3.15
N TRP A 23 11.93 32.91 -4.26
CA TRP A 23 11.14 32.03 -5.12
C TRP A 23 11.70 31.95 -6.55
N PRO A 24 11.52 30.80 -7.25
CA PRO A 24 11.92 30.68 -8.65
C PRO A 24 11.18 31.69 -9.53
N SER A 25 11.92 32.46 -10.34
CA SER A 25 11.36 33.50 -11.20
C SER A 25 10.25 32.99 -12.12
N ASN A 26 10.41 31.78 -12.67
CA ASN A 26 9.40 31.18 -13.54
C ASN A 26 8.12 30.76 -12.79
N LEU A 27 8.20 30.46 -11.49
CA LEU A 27 6.99 30.25 -10.68
C LEU A 27 6.29 31.58 -10.38
N VAL A 28 7.06 32.62 -10.02
CA VAL A 28 6.53 33.97 -9.71
C VAL A 28 5.72 34.53 -10.88
N LYS A 29 6.27 34.48 -12.09
CA LYS A 29 5.57 34.93 -13.32
C LYS A 29 4.24 34.21 -13.55
N ASN A 30 4.11 32.97 -13.09
CA ASN A 30 2.94 32.14 -13.31
C ASN A 30 1.95 32.12 -12.12
N LEU A 31 2.17 32.92 -11.07
CA LEU A 31 1.28 32.95 -9.89
C LEU A 31 -0.17 33.33 -10.23
N CYS A 32 -0.37 34.16 -11.24
CA CYS A 32 -1.70 34.56 -11.71
C CYS A 32 -2.56 33.40 -12.24
N LEU A 33 -1.95 32.25 -12.56
CA LEU A 33 -2.64 31.05 -13.01
C LEU A 33 -3.13 30.16 -11.86
N LEU A 34 -2.69 30.43 -10.64
CA LEU A 34 -2.84 29.54 -9.49
C LEU A 34 -3.90 30.04 -8.52
N SER A 35 -4.62 29.11 -7.89
CA SER A 35 -5.50 29.45 -6.76
C SER A 35 -4.67 29.74 -5.48
N PRO A 36 -5.24 30.42 -4.48
CA PRO A 36 -4.54 30.66 -3.20
C PRO A 36 -3.98 29.38 -2.56
N ASP A 37 -4.74 28.28 -2.59
CA ASP A 37 -4.30 26.97 -2.07
C ASP A 37 -3.11 26.41 -2.86
N GLN A 38 -3.11 26.58 -4.19
CA GLN A 38 -2.00 26.14 -5.04
C GLN A 38 -0.75 26.98 -4.80
N ILE A 39 -0.90 28.27 -4.51
CA ILE A 39 0.23 29.12 -4.14
C ILE A 39 0.84 28.67 -2.82
N GLU A 40 0.04 28.28 -1.82
CA GLU A 40 0.56 27.71 -0.57
C GLU A 40 1.26 26.36 -0.79
N LEU A 41 0.78 25.52 -1.71
CA LEU A 41 1.51 24.31 -2.14
C LEU A 41 2.85 24.65 -2.80
N GLY A 42 2.89 25.68 -3.65
CA GLY A 42 4.12 26.19 -4.26
C GLY A 42 5.12 26.67 -3.21
N LYS A 43 4.64 27.42 -2.21
CA LYS A 43 5.43 27.88 -1.06
C LYS A 43 6.02 26.72 -0.27
N MET A 44 5.22 25.69 -0.01
CA MET A 44 5.66 24.48 0.66
C MET A 44 6.78 23.79 -0.12
N LEU A 45 6.62 23.61 -1.44
CA LEU A 45 7.64 23.01 -2.30
C LEU A 45 8.95 23.81 -2.27
N VAL A 46 8.89 25.13 -2.42
CA VAL A 46 10.07 26.01 -2.35
C VAL A 46 10.75 25.89 -0.99
N LYS A 47 9.99 25.95 0.11
CA LYS A 47 10.52 25.79 1.48
C LYS A 47 11.17 24.42 1.70
N MET A 48 10.67 23.38 1.03
CA MET A 48 11.26 22.04 1.07
C MET A 48 12.42 21.85 0.10
N GLY A 49 12.91 22.90 -0.57
CA GLY A 49 14.05 22.85 -1.49
C GLY A 49 13.72 22.28 -2.87
N GLN A 50 12.45 22.30 -3.27
CA GLN A 50 11.96 21.70 -4.52
C GLN A 50 11.84 22.73 -5.66
N SER A 51 12.66 23.77 -5.63
CA SER A 51 12.67 24.87 -6.60
C SER A 51 12.96 24.43 -8.03
N HIS A 52 13.66 23.29 -8.21
CA HIS A 52 14.01 22.76 -9.53
C HIS A 52 12.78 22.37 -10.36
N LEU A 53 11.66 22.02 -9.71
CA LEU A 53 10.39 21.67 -10.38
C LEU A 53 9.86 22.79 -11.30
N PHE A 54 10.28 24.03 -11.04
CA PHE A 54 9.79 25.22 -11.76
C PHE A 54 10.82 25.77 -12.76
N GLN A 55 12.04 25.24 -12.82
CA GLN A 55 13.13 25.83 -13.61
C GLN A 55 12.84 25.88 -15.11
N GLN A 56 12.10 24.91 -15.64
CA GLN A 56 11.80 24.80 -17.08
C GLN A 56 10.41 25.35 -17.46
N TRP A 57 9.72 26.02 -16.53
CA TRP A 57 8.42 26.61 -16.79
C TRP A 57 8.53 27.78 -17.75
N THR A 58 7.61 27.83 -18.72
CA THR A 58 7.48 28.92 -19.68
C THR A 58 6.68 30.08 -19.09
N ASP A 59 6.77 31.24 -19.74
CA ASP A 59 5.97 32.41 -19.39
C ASP A 59 4.44 32.11 -19.46
N PRO A 60 3.59 32.89 -18.77
CA PRO A 60 2.14 32.76 -18.84
C PRO A 60 1.61 32.84 -20.28
N GLY A 61 0.53 32.11 -20.57
CA GLY A 61 -0.05 31.96 -21.91
C GLY A 61 0.54 30.80 -22.72
N VAL A 62 1.58 30.12 -22.22
CA VAL A 62 2.22 28.98 -22.88
C VAL A 62 2.10 27.74 -22.00
N GLU A 63 1.39 26.72 -22.49
CA GLU A 63 1.18 25.43 -21.80
C GLU A 63 0.52 25.55 -20.41
N ASP A 64 -0.28 26.59 -20.19
CA ASP A 64 -0.88 26.90 -18.89
C ASP A 64 -1.76 25.77 -18.32
N ASP A 65 -2.43 25.01 -19.19
CA ASP A 65 -3.21 23.84 -18.78
C ASP A 65 -2.31 22.75 -18.15
N LYS A 66 -1.08 22.60 -18.63
CA LYS A 66 -0.12 21.67 -18.04
C LYS A 66 0.37 22.16 -16.67
N LYS A 67 0.58 23.47 -16.50
CA LYS A 67 0.96 24.07 -15.20
C LYS A 67 -0.18 23.91 -14.17
N LYS A 68 -1.43 24.07 -14.59
CA LYS A 68 -2.61 23.79 -13.76
C LYS A 68 -2.70 22.30 -13.39
N ALA A 69 -2.48 21.41 -14.36
CA ALA A 69 -2.47 19.97 -14.13
C ALA A 69 -1.36 19.55 -13.15
N PHE A 70 -0.16 20.16 -13.23
CA PHE A 70 0.93 19.95 -12.28
C PHE A 70 0.47 20.25 -10.85
N PHE A 71 -0.15 21.40 -10.59
CA PHE A 71 -0.60 21.73 -9.24
C PHE A 71 -1.80 20.89 -8.78
N ALA A 72 -2.65 20.43 -9.69
CA ALA A 72 -3.66 19.42 -9.36
C ALA A 72 -3.00 18.11 -8.90
N GLN A 73 -1.92 17.68 -9.58
CA GLN A 73 -1.13 16.53 -9.17
C GLN A 73 -0.47 16.74 -7.79
N VAL A 74 0.14 17.91 -7.55
CA VAL A 74 0.75 18.25 -6.25
C VAL A 74 -0.28 18.23 -5.13
N ALA A 75 -1.47 18.80 -5.35
CA ALA A 75 -2.56 18.79 -4.38
C ALA A 75 -2.98 17.36 -4.03
N LYS A 76 -3.09 16.48 -5.04
CA LYS A 76 -3.39 15.05 -4.84
C LYS A 76 -2.30 14.35 -4.03
N LEU A 77 -1.03 14.50 -4.42
CA LEU A 77 0.10 13.90 -3.68
C LEU A 77 0.17 14.39 -2.22
N ASN A 78 -0.16 15.67 -1.99
CA ASN A 78 -0.16 16.26 -0.66
C ASN A 78 -1.33 15.76 0.20
N SER A 79 -2.50 15.45 -0.36
CA SER A 79 -3.62 14.92 0.41
C SER A 79 -3.55 13.40 0.63
N SER A 80 -2.89 12.66 -0.27
CA SER A 80 -2.78 11.21 -0.21
C SER A 80 -1.74 10.68 0.79
N TYR A 81 -0.82 11.51 1.30
CA TYR A 81 0.20 11.08 2.25
C TYR A 81 -0.06 11.63 3.66
N PRO A 82 0.03 10.83 4.74
CA PRO A 82 -0.11 11.33 6.11
C PRO A 82 0.90 12.45 6.43
N GLY A 83 0.38 13.63 6.80
CA GLY A 83 1.21 14.83 7.02
C GLY A 83 1.67 15.53 5.73
N GLY A 84 1.18 15.09 4.57
CA GLY A 84 1.38 15.69 3.27
C GLY A 84 2.79 15.57 2.69
N LEU A 85 2.99 16.23 1.55
CA LEU A 85 4.19 16.09 0.74
C LEU A 85 5.43 16.64 1.47
N ALA A 86 5.26 17.63 2.35
CA ALA A 86 6.32 18.10 3.22
C ALA A 86 6.84 17.01 4.17
N SER A 87 5.93 16.23 4.76
CA SER A 87 6.31 15.11 5.64
C SER A 87 6.93 13.97 4.83
N TYR A 88 6.42 13.70 3.63
CA TYR A 88 7.01 12.75 2.70
C TYR A 88 8.48 13.07 2.40
N ILE A 89 8.78 14.33 2.04
CA ILE A 89 10.14 14.77 1.72
C ILE A 89 11.06 14.68 2.94
N LYS A 90 10.58 15.04 4.14
CA LYS A 90 11.37 14.93 5.38
C LYS A 90 11.72 13.48 5.70
N ASN A 91 10.72 12.59 5.68
CA ASN A 91 10.91 11.16 5.91
C ASN A 91 11.89 10.56 4.90
N ALA A 92 11.78 10.95 3.62
CA ALA A 92 12.70 10.53 2.57
C ALA A 92 14.15 10.94 2.87
N ARG A 93 14.38 12.18 3.31
CA ARG A 93 15.73 12.66 3.68
C ARG A 93 16.31 11.88 4.86
N GLU A 94 15.52 11.62 5.88
CA GLU A 94 15.94 10.83 7.04
C GLU A 94 16.33 9.40 6.63
N LEU A 95 15.49 8.73 5.84
CA LEU A 95 15.74 7.37 5.36
C LEU A 95 16.96 7.30 4.42
N LEU A 96 17.15 8.28 3.54
CA LEU A 96 18.31 8.37 2.66
C LEU A 96 19.60 8.64 3.44
N ALA A 97 19.55 9.51 4.45
CA ALA A 97 20.68 9.78 5.34
C ALA A 97 21.08 8.53 6.14
N ASP A 98 20.11 7.85 6.75
CA ASP A 98 20.32 6.60 7.49
C ASP A 98 20.90 5.50 6.59
N SER A 99 20.39 5.37 5.37
CA SER A 99 20.91 4.43 4.36
C SER A 99 22.36 4.75 3.96
N LYS A 100 22.68 6.04 3.73
CA LYS A 100 24.03 6.48 3.33
C LYS A 100 25.10 6.15 4.37
N VAL A 101 24.76 6.26 5.66
CA VAL A 101 25.69 5.92 6.74
C VAL A 101 25.66 4.44 7.12
N GLY A 102 24.87 3.62 6.42
CA GLY A 102 24.73 2.19 6.68
C GLY A 102 24.16 1.90 8.07
N LYS A 103 23.34 2.81 8.62
CA LYS A 103 22.75 2.65 9.95
C LYS A 103 21.86 1.42 9.93
N ASN A 104 22.28 0.40 10.66
CA ASN A 104 21.47 -0.78 10.83
C ASN A 104 20.48 -0.51 11.97
N PRO A 105 19.16 -0.48 11.69
CA PRO A 105 18.15 -0.24 12.73
C PRO A 105 18.12 -1.38 13.78
N TYR A 106 18.83 -2.48 13.53
CA TYR A 106 18.93 -3.64 14.40
C TYR A 106 20.28 -3.78 15.10
N ASP A 107 21.16 -2.77 15.04
CA ASP A 107 22.39 -2.80 15.82
C ASP A 107 22.09 -2.97 17.32
N GLY A 108 22.81 -3.87 17.97
CA GLY A 108 22.58 -4.25 19.37
C GLY A 108 21.49 -5.30 19.58
N PHE A 109 20.75 -5.73 18.54
CA PHE A 109 19.77 -6.81 18.64
C PHE A 109 20.37 -8.17 18.27
N THR A 110 20.00 -9.20 19.03
CA THR A 110 20.31 -10.61 18.74
C THR A 110 19.04 -11.35 18.31
N PRO A 111 19.05 -12.04 17.15
CA PRO A 111 17.92 -12.83 16.69
C PRO A 111 17.84 -14.19 17.39
N SER A 112 16.63 -14.63 17.69
CA SER A 112 16.31 -15.96 18.19
C SER A 112 15.03 -16.49 17.55
N VAL A 113 14.80 -17.80 17.67
CA VAL A 113 13.59 -18.43 17.15
C VAL A 113 12.38 -17.94 17.97
N PRO A 114 11.35 -17.35 17.33
CA PRO A 114 10.16 -16.91 18.04
C PRO A 114 9.30 -18.11 18.45
N THR A 115 8.41 -17.89 19.42
CA THR A 115 7.43 -18.89 19.83
C THR A 115 6.41 -19.06 18.71
N GLY A 116 6.06 -20.30 18.37
CA GLY A 116 5.09 -20.60 17.33
C GLY A 116 4.61 -22.04 17.40
N GLU A 117 3.58 -22.36 16.63
CA GLU A 117 3.05 -23.71 16.48
C GLU A 117 3.54 -24.28 15.14
N VAL A 118 4.01 -25.53 15.14
CA VAL A 118 4.32 -26.26 13.92
C VAL A 118 3.19 -27.24 13.68
N LEU A 119 2.50 -27.08 12.55
CA LEU A 119 1.41 -27.96 12.16
C LEU A 119 1.84 -28.81 10.97
N SER A 120 1.61 -30.12 11.05
CA SER A 120 1.75 -31.02 9.90
C SER A 120 0.38 -31.24 9.28
N PHE A 121 0.28 -31.10 7.97
CA PHE A 121 -1.00 -31.26 7.28
C PHE A 121 -1.61 -32.62 7.58
N GLY A 122 -2.86 -32.62 8.05
CA GLY A 122 -3.62 -33.83 8.37
C GLY A 122 -3.31 -34.47 9.73
N ASP A 123 -2.45 -33.88 10.57
CA ASP A 123 -2.28 -34.35 11.95
C ASP A 123 -3.46 -33.92 12.85
N ASP A 124 -3.59 -34.55 14.02
CA ASP A 124 -4.69 -34.30 14.96
C ASP A 124 -4.76 -32.83 15.41
N ASN A 125 -3.63 -32.15 15.55
CA ASN A 125 -3.59 -30.74 15.92
C ASN A 125 -4.07 -29.86 14.77
N PHE A 126 -3.65 -30.16 13.55
CA PHE A 126 -4.07 -29.48 12.33
C PHE A 126 -5.58 -29.57 12.17
N ILE A 127 -6.15 -30.78 12.26
CA ILE A 127 -7.60 -31.00 12.15
C ILE A 127 -8.35 -30.23 13.24
N LYS A 128 -7.89 -30.33 14.49
CA LYS A 128 -8.50 -29.63 15.62
C LYS A 128 -8.48 -28.10 15.43
N TYR A 129 -7.36 -27.53 15.01
CA TYR A 129 -7.29 -26.09 14.76
C TYR A 129 -8.08 -25.70 13.51
N GLU A 130 -8.11 -26.54 12.47
CA GLU A 130 -8.92 -26.30 11.28
C GLU A 130 -10.41 -26.20 11.62
N GLU A 131 -10.95 -27.11 12.44
CA GLU A 131 -12.35 -27.05 12.90
C GLU A 131 -12.66 -25.73 13.64
N VAL A 132 -11.78 -25.30 14.55
CA VAL A 132 -11.92 -24.01 15.26
C VAL A 132 -11.85 -22.85 14.28
N GLY A 133 -10.92 -22.90 13.33
CA GLY A 133 -10.72 -21.85 12.34
C GLY A 133 -11.90 -21.70 11.39
N VAL A 134 -12.46 -22.80 10.89
CA VAL A 134 -13.67 -22.78 10.06
C VAL A 134 -14.82 -22.14 10.84
N LYS A 135 -14.99 -22.46 12.12
CA LYS A 135 -16.01 -21.82 12.97
C LYS A 135 -15.81 -20.32 13.17
N GLU A 136 -14.56 -19.86 13.25
CA GLU A 136 -14.22 -18.44 13.45
C GLU A 136 -14.21 -17.63 12.15
N ALA A 137 -14.25 -18.27 10.98
CA ALA A 137 -14.19 -17.60 9.67
C ALA A 137 -15.33 -16.59 9.46
N GLN A 138 -16.53 -16.84 9.98
CA GLN A 138 -17.63 -15.86 9.94
C GLN A 138 -17.37 -14.55 10.71
N ASN A 139 -16.33 -14.53 11.56
CA ASN A 139 -15.90 -13.34 12.31
C ASN A 139 -14.64 -12.72 11.68
N ALA A 140 -14.27 -13.12 10.46
CA ALA A 140 -13.09 -12.65 9.77
C ALA A 140 -13.43 -11.75 8.57
N ALA A 141 -12.52 -10.85 8.23
CA ALA A 141 -12.45 -10.20 6.92
C ALA A 141 -11.18 -10.65 6.20
N PHE A 142 -11.28 -10.77 4.88
CA PHE A 142 -10.17 -11.15 4.00
C PHE A 142 -9.68 -9.94 3.23
N VAL A 143 -8.36 -9.79 3.13
CA VAL A 143 -7.71 -8.66 2.46
C VAL A 143 -6.65 -9.19 1.50
N LEU A 144 -6.93 -9.09 0.21
CA LEU A 144 -6.02 -9.42 -0.88
C LEU A 144 -5.23 -8.18 -1.30
N VAL A 145 -3.90 -8.28 -1.37
CA VAL A 145 -3.06 -7.27 -2.00
C VAL A 145 -2.77 -7.65 -3.45
N ALA A 146 -3.37 -6.92 -4.39
CA ALA A 146 -3.33 -7.18 -5.84
C ALA A 146 -2.97 -5.92 -6.66
N GLY A 147 -1.99 -5.16 -6.20
CA GLY A 147 -1.52 -3.93 -6.87
C GLY A 147 -0.55 -4.16 -8.04
N GLY A 148 -0.10 -5.39 -8.28
CA GLY A 148 0.99 -5.71 -9.22
C GLY A 148 0.52 -6.32 -10.55
N LEU A 149 1.25 -5.99 -11.61
CA LEU A 149 1.13 -6.61 -12.93
C LEU A 149 2.00 -7.88 -13.04
N GLY A 150 1.65 -8.73 -14.02
CA GLY A 150 2.34 -9.99 -14.32
C GLY A 150 3.55 -9.86 -15.25
N GLU A 151 4.05 -8.66 -15.53
CA GLU A 151 5.04 -8.40 -16.59
C GLU A 151 6.34 -9.22 -16.43
N ARG A 152 6.85 -9.33 -15.20
CA ARG A 152 8.04 -10.15 -14.90
C ARG A 152 7.82 -11.65 -15.19
N LEU A 153 6.59 -12.12 -15.19
CA LEU A 153 6.21 -13.49 -15.55
C LEU A 153 5.96 -13.64 -17.07
N GLY A 154 6.13 -12.57 -17.86
CA GLY A 154 5.75 -12.55 -19.26
C GLY A 154 4.24 -12.46 -19.50
N PHE A 155 3.46 -12.11 -18.47
CA PHE A 155 2.00 -12.01 -18.56
C PHE A 155 1.54 -10.55 -18.63
N ASN A 156 0.92 -10.17 -19.75
CA ASN A 156 0.38 -8.83 -19.98
C ASN A 156 -1.02 -8.68 -19.37
N GLY A 157 -1.12 -8.76 -18.05
CA GLY A 157 -2.38 -8.67 -17.32
C GLY A 157 -2.18 -8.49 -15.83
N ILE A 158 -3.28 -8.45 -15.09
CA ILE A 158 -3.26 -8.44 -13.62
C ILE A 158 -2.95 -9.85 -13.12
N LYS A 159 -2.06 -9.99 -12.14
CA LYS A 159 -1.62 -11.32 -11.66
C LYS A 159 -2.77 -12.20 -11.17
N VAL A 160 -3.79 -11.63 -10.57
CA VAL A 160 -4.96 -12.36 -10.07
C VAL A 160 -5.80 -13.00 -11.18
N ALA A 161 -5.61 -12.58 -12.44
CA ALA A 161 -6.22 -13.19 -13.62
C ALA A 161 -5.37 -14.33 -14.22
N LEU A 162 -4.19 -14.61 -13.68
CA LEU A 162 -3.42 -15.79 -14.05
C LEU A 162 -4.18 -17.06 -13.65
N LEU A 163 -4.04 -18.11 -14.47
CA LEU A 163 -4.58 -19.43 -14.18
C LEU A 163 -3.87 -20.02 -12.96
N ALA A 164 -4.63 -20.37 -11.94
CA ALA A 164 -4.16 -21.14 -10.81
C ALA A 164 -3.98 -22.62 -11.19
N GLU A 165 -4.80 -23.11 -12.14
CA GLU A 165 -4.69 -24.43 -12.73
C GLU A 165 -5.19 -24.40 -14.19
N ALA A 166 -4.67 -25.29 -15.04
CA ALA A 166 -4.90 -25.25 -16.48
C ALA A 166 -6.05 -26.14 -16.97
N THR A 167 -6.58 -27.01 -16.11
CA THR A 167 -7.58 -28.01 -16.47
C THR A 167 -8.97 -27.40 -16.55
N THR A 168 -9.36 -26.59 -15.56
CA THR A 168 -10.65 -25.90 -15.55
C THR A 168 -10.53 -24.43 -15.97
N GLY A 169 -9.31 -23.92 -16.03
CA GLY A 169 -9.04 -22.52 -16.40
C GLY A 169 -9.38 -21.55 -15.27
N THR A 170 -9.43 -22.02 -14.02
CA THR A 170 -9.68 -21.19 -12.85
C THR A 170 -8.53 -20.21 -12.65
N CYS A 171 -8.84 -18.92 -12.58
CA CYS A 171 -7.86 -17.89 -12.22
C CYS A 171 -7.68 -17.79 -10.70
N PHE A 172 -6.60 -17.16 -10.25
CA PHE A 172 -6.36 -16.95 -8.81
C PHE A 172 -7.49 -16.20 -8.12
N LEU A 173 -8.07 -15.18 -8.76
CA LEU A 173 -9.18 -14.41 -8.18
C LEU A 173 -10.40 -15.29 -7.92
N GLN A 174 -10.75 -16.15 -8.89
CA GLN A 174 -11.83 -17.13 -8.74
C GLN A 174 -11.52 -18.10 -7.61
N LEU A 175 -10.32 -18.70 -7.59
CA LEU A 175 -9.90 -19.63 -6.54
C LEU A 175 -10.06 -19.01 -5.14
N TYR A 176 -9.64 -17.76 -4.97
CA TYR A 176 -9.74 -17.06 -3.68
C TYR A 176 -11.18 -16.79 -3.27
N ILE A 177 -12.01 -16.32 -4.20
CA ILE A 177 -13.42 -16.04 -3.93
C ILE A 177 -14.17 -17.32 -3.56
N GLU A 178 -14.01 -18.38 -4.34
CA GLU A 178 -14.64 -19.68 -4.07
C GLU A 178 -14.17 -20.27 -2.75
N SER A 179 -12.88 -20.11 -2.40
CA SER A 179 -12.35 -20.57 -1.11
C SER A 179 -12.97 -19.80 0.06
N ILE A 180 -13.14 -18.48 -0.05
CA ILE A 180 -13.80 -17.66 0.99
C ILE A 180 -15.28 -18.07 1.13
N LEU A 181 -15.98 -18.31 0.02
CA LEU A 181 -17.38 -18.77 0.05
C LEU A 181 -17.51 -20.17 0.68
N ALA A 182 -16.59 -21.08 0.38
CA ALA A 182 -16.55 -22.39 1.01
C ALA A 182 -16.32 -22.29 2.53
N LEU A 183 -15.46 -21.37 2.98
CA LEU A 183 -15.28 -21.08 4.41
C LEU A 183 -16.51 -20.45 5.05
N GLN A 184 -17.18 -19.53 4.35
CA GLN A 184 -18.44 -18.93 4.80
C GLN A 184 -19.52 -20.00 5.02
N GLU A 185 -19.71 -20.90 4.06
CA GLU A 185 -20.65 -22.01 4.14
C GLU A 185 -20.25 -23.00 5.24
N GLY A 186 -18.97 -23.39 5.29
CA GLY A 186 -18.42 -24.25 6.34
C GLY A 186 -18.67 -23.69 7.75
N SER A 187 -18.37 -22.41 7.96
CA SER A 187 -18.59 -21.71 9.22
C SER A 187 -20.07 -21.71 9.61
N CYS A 188 -20.96 -21.41 8.67
CA CYS A 188 -22.40 -21.35 8.89
C CYS A 188 -22.96 -22.71 9.33
N ARG A 189 -22.51 -23.80 8.70
CA ARG A 189 -22.94 -25.17 9.08
C ARG A 189 -22.49 -25.58 10.48
N LEU A 190 -21.32 -25.13 10.92
CA LEU A 190 -20.79 -25.45 12.26
C LEU A 190 -21.41 -24.63 13.38
N THR A 191 -22.07 -23.51 13.08
CA THR A 191 -22.65 -22.62 14.09
C THR A 191 -24.17 -22.66 14.18
N GLN A 192 -24.80 -23.68 13.56
CA GLN A 192 -26.22 -24.05 13.60
C GLN A 192 -27.08 -23.17 14.53
N GLY A 193 -27.54 -22.02 14.02
CA GLY A 193 -28.37 -21.08 14.79
C GLY A 193 -27.95 -19.61 14.71
N THR A 194 -26.76 -19.28 14.20
CA THR A 194 -26.39 -17.89 13.87
C THR A 194 -26.80 -17.54 12.45
N PHE A 195 -27.30 -16.32 12.24
CA PHE A 195 -27.56 -15.79 10.89
C PHE A 195 -26.30 -15.92 10.03
N GLN A 196 -26.46 -16.37 8.77
CA GLN A 196 -25.34 -16.51 7.85
C GLN A 196 -24.67 -15.14 7.67
N LYS A 197 -23.46 -14.99 8.20
CA LYS A 197 -22.67 -13.77 8.02
C LYS A 197 -21.95 -13.83 6.68
N ASP A 198 -22.19 -12.82 5.87
CA ASP A 198 -21.43 -12.59 4.65
C ASP A 198 -20.00 -12.14 5.04
N ILE A 199 -19.00 -12.96 4.70
CA ILE A 199 -17.58 -12.67 4.98
C ILE A 199 -17.13 -11.49 4.09
N PRO A 200 -16.63 -10.38 4.66
CA PRO A 200 -16.12 -9.26 3.87
C PRO A 200 -14.82 -9.62 3.15
N PHE A 201 -14.68 -9.14 1.92
CA PHE A 201 -13.49 -9.31 1.10
C PHE A 201 -13.02 -7.98 0.52
N VAL A 202 -11.81 -7.55 0.88
CA VAL A 202 -11.16 -6.36 0.34
C VAL A 202 -10.09 -6.78 -0.65
N ILE A 203 -10.02 -6.09 -1.79
CA ILE A 203 -8.94 -6.22 -2.74
C ILE A 203 -8.27 -4.86 -2.87
N MET A 204 -7.01 -4.77 -2.45
CA MET A 204 -6.18 -3.60 -2.71
C MET A 204 -5.65 -3.66 -4.14
N THR A 205 -5.95 -2.63 -4.93
CA THR A 205 -5.53 -2.50 -6.34
C THR A 205 -4.61 -1.28 -6.52
N SER A 206 -4.01 -1.11 -7.70
CA SER A 206 -3.30 0.10 -8.10
C SER A 206 -3.99 0.76 -9.29
N ASP A 207 -3.52 1.92 -9.75
CA ASP A 207 -3.98 2.52 -11.00
C ASP A 207 -3.91 1.53 -12.18
N ASP A 208 -2.89 0.66 -12.19
CA ASP A 208 -2.64 -0.26 -13.28
C ASP A 208 -3.51 -1.52 -13.20
N THR A 209 -4.06 -1.84 -12.02
CA THR A 209 -4.85 -3.07 -11.79
C THR A 209 -6.34 -2.83 -11.50
N HIS A 210 -6.75 -1.63 -11.11
CA HIS A 210 -8.10 -1.38 -10.58
C HIS A 210 -9.22 -1.69 -11.59
N THR A 211 -9.20 -1.03 -12.75
CA THR A 211 -10.22 -1.21 -13.79
C THR A 211 -10.29 -2.65 -14.27
N ARG A 212 -9.13 -3.27 -14.54
CA ARG A 212 -9.04 -4.66 -14.98
C ARG A 212 -9.56 -5.64 -13.92
N THR A 213 -9.33 -5.36 -12.63
CA THR A 213 -9.84 -6.20 -11.52
C THR A 213 -11.37 -6.11 -11.46
N LEU A 214 -11.93 -4.89 -11.58
CA LEU A 214 -13.37 -4.68 -11.62
C LEU A 214 -14.01 -5.41 -12.81
N GLU A 215 -13.42 -5.29 -14.01
CA GLU A 215 -13.88 -5.98 -15.21
C GLU A 215 -13.92 -7.50 -15.03
N VAL A 216 -12.88 -8.10 -14.43
CA VAL A 216 -12.85 -9.55 -14.17
C VAL A 216 -13.94 -9.95 -13.18
N LEU A 217 -14.17 -9.16 -12.12
CA LEU A 217 -15.25 -9.42 -11.17
C LEU A 217 -16.63 -9.33 -11.83
N GLU A 218 -16.92 -8.25 -12.54
CA GLU A 218 -18.23 -8.01 -13.12
C GLU A 218 -18.56 -8.98 -14.25
N SER A 219 -17.61 -9.23 -15.17
CA SER A 219 -17.79 -10.17 -16.28
C SER A 219 -18.05 -11.61 -15.82
N ASN A 220 -17.58 -11.98 -14.63
CA ASN A 220 -17.77 -13.30 -14.04
C ASN A 220 -18.83 -13.31 -12.92
N SER A 221 -19.67 -12.27 -12.81
CA SER A 221 -20.69 -12.18 -11.75
C SER A 221 -20.12 -12.42 -10.35
N TYR A 222 -18.96 -11.84 -10.08
CA TYR A 222 -18.20 -11.94 -8.82
C TYR A 222 -17.93 -13.39 -8.40
N PHE A 223 -17.89 -14.32 -9.35
CA PHE A 223 -17.69 -15.76 -9.12
C PHE A 223 -18.65 -16.34 -8.05
N GLY A 224 -19.87 -15.80 -7.98
CA GLY A 224 -20.91 -16.21 -7.03
C GLY A 224 -20.89 -15.49 -5.67
N MET A 225 -19.86 -14.69 -5.38
CA MET A 225 -19.84 -13.84 -4.18
C MET A 225 -20.75 -12.63 -4.36
N LYS A 226 -21.43 -12.18 -3.30
CA LYS A 226 -22.29 -10.99 -3.42
C LYS A 226 -21.43 -9.76 -3.69
N PRO A 227 -21.79 -8.87 -4.64
CA PRO A 227 -21.04 -7.64 -4.89
C PRO A 227 -20.89 -6.75 -3.64
N THR A 228 -21.83 -6.83 -2.69
CA THR A 228 -21.78 -6.11 -1.42
C THR A 228 -20.68 -6.58 -0.48
N GLN A 229 -20.20 -7.83 -0.62
CA GLN A 229 -19.09 -8.39 0.16
C GLN A 229 -17.72 -7.86 -0.30
N VAL A 230 -17.61 -7.47 -1.57
CA VAL A 230 -16.35 -7.09 -2.20
C VAL A 230 -16.15 -5.58 -2.15
N LYS A 231 -14.98 -5.14 -1.67
CA LYS A 231 -14.57 -3.73 -1.70
C LYS A 231 -13.19 -3.59 -2.35
N LEU A 232 -13.12 -2.79 -3.42
CA LEU A 232 -11.86 -2.42 -4.03
C LEU A 232 -11.30 -1.17 -3.35
N LEU A 233 -10.08 -1.26 -2.82
CA LEU A 233 -9.34 -0.11 -2.29
C LEU A 233 -8.17 0.17 -3.21
N LYS A 234 -8.20 1.29 -3.92
CA LYS A 234 -7.11 1.65 -4.83
C LYS A 234 -6.02 2.40 -4.07
N GLN A 235 -4.81 1.86 -4.07
CA GLN A 235 -3.63 2.57 -3.57
C GLN A 235 -3.26 3.71 -4.52
N GLU A 236 -2.85 4.83 -3.94
CA GLU A 236 -2.35 5.98 -4.70
C GLU A 236 -0.85 5.83 -4.96
N LYS A 237 -0.34 6.54 -5.96
CA LYS A 237 1.09 6.60 -6.24
C LYS A 237 1.74 7.69 -5.37
N VAL A 238 3.01 7.50 -5.02
CA VAL A 238 3.86 8.49 -4.34
C VAL A 238 4.86 9.09 -5.32
N ALA A 239 5.36 10.29 -5.01
CA ALA A 239 6.37 10.95 -5.83
C ALA A 239 7.70 10.16 -5.84
N CYS A 240 8.36 10.10 -6.98
CA CYS A 240 9.71 9.58 -7.09
C CYS A 240 10.73 10.62 -6.61
N LEU A 241 11.88 10.14 -6.15
CA LEU A 241 13.01 10.98 -5.77
C LEU A 241 14.08 10.89 -6.86
N ASP A 242 14.63 12.03 -7.23
CA ASP A 242 15.67 12.20 -8.24
C ASP A 242 17.06 11.90 -7.67
N ASP A 243 17.27 12.21 -6.38
CA ASP A 243 18.57 12.08 -5.73
C ASP A 243 18.52 11.91 -4.19
N ASN A 244 19.71 11.89 -3.58
CA ASN A 244 19.92 11.74 -2.15
C ASN A 244 19.50 12.96 -1.30
N ASP A 245 19.22 14.11 -1.93
CA ASP A 245 18.70 15.30 -1.24
C ASP A 245 17.15 15.30 -1.18
N ALA A 246 16.55 14.20 -1.65
CA ALA A 246 15.12 14.00 -1.81
C ALA A 246 14.47 15.06 -2.70
N ARG A 247 15.16 15.50 -3.76
CA ARG A 247 14.52 16.27 -4.83
C ARG A 247 13.49 15.39 -5.53
N LEU A 248 12.28 15.89 -5.76
CA LEU A 248 11.23 15.13 -6.47
C LEU A 248 11.59 15.01 -7.95
N ALA A 249 11.45 13.81 -8.50
CA ALA A 249 11.74 13.55 -9.92
C ALA A 249 10.61 14.05 -10.81
N LEU A 250 10.95 14.67 -11.93
CA LEU A 250 10.02 14.96 -13.02
C LEU A 250 10.00 13.81 -14.02
N ASP A 251 8.90 13.67 -14.76
CA ASP A 251 8.83 12.74 -15.88
C ASP A 251 9.87 13.14 -16.96
N PRO A 252 10.72 12.21 -17.44
CA PRO A 252 11.75 12.53 -18.44
C PRO A 252 11.22 13.10 -19.76
N HIS A 253 9.94 12.86 -20.06
CA HIS A 253 9.27 13.32 -21.27
C HIS A 253 8.27 14.45 -21.01
N ASN A 254 8.05 14.84 -19.74
CA ASN A 254 7.10 15.88 -19.36
C ASN A 254 7.53 16.68 -18.13
N LYS A 255 8.09 17.87 -18.37
CA LYS A 255 8.53 18.83 -17.34
C LYS A 255 7.43 19.40 -16.43
N TYR A 256 6.15 19.15 -16.73
CA TYR A 256 5.01 19.55 -15.89
C TYR A 256 4.37 18.36 -15.18
N GLN A 257 5.10 17.27 -15.00
CA GLN A 257 4.60 16.07 -14.35
C GLN A 257 5.65 15.53 -13.38
N ILE A 258 5.25 15.35 -12.12
CA ILE A 258 6.06 14.64 -11.14
C ILE A 258 5.99 13.16 -11.47
N GLN A 259 7.13 12.50 -11.56
CA GLN A 259 7.18 11.05 -11.73
C GLN A 259 6.66 10.38 -10.45
N THR A 260 5.83 9.35 -10.58
CA THR A 260 5.24 8.66 -9.44
C THR A 260 5.36 7.15 -9.54
N LYS A 261 5.38 6.47 -8.39
CA LYS A 261 5.44 5.01 -8.30
C LYS A 261 4.53 4.48 -7.18
N PRO A 262 4.12 3.20 -7.22
CA PRO A 262 3.52 2.54 -6.08
C PRO A 262 4.37 2.68 -4.80
N HIS A 263 3.75 2.99 -3.65
CA HIS A 263 4.45 3.13 -2.37
C HIS A 263 4.81 1.78 -1.72
N GLY A 264 4.12 0.70 -2.13
CA GLY A 264 4.34 -0.66 -1.65
C GLY A 264 3.07 -1.26 -1.05
N HIS A 265 3.10 -2.55 -0.69
CA HIS A 265 1.91 -3.23 -0.16
C HIS A 265 1.49 -2.76 1.24
N GLY A 266 2.34 -2.00 1.95
CA GLY A 266 2.04 -1.46 3.28
C GLY A 266 0.88 -0.46 3.30
N ASP A 267 0.55 0.16 2.16
CA ASP A 267 -0.57 1.10 2.03
C ASP A 267 -1.92 0.50 2.39
N VAL A 268 -2.04 -0.84 2.32
CA VAL A 268 -3.27 -1.56 2.66
C VAL A 268 -3.80 -1.17 4.04
N HIS A 269 -2.91 -0.95 5.02
CA HIS A 269 -3.31 -0.60 6.38
C HIS A 269 -3.86 0.82 6.44
N SER A 270 -3.20 1.78 5.79
CA SER A 270 -3.67 3.17 5.73
C SER A 270 -4.96 3.31 4.93
N LEU A 271 -5.13 2.56 3.85
CA LEU A 271 -6.36 2.53 3.05
C LEU A 271 -7.54 1.92 3.81
N LEU A 272 -7.31 0.83 4.55
CA LEU A 272 -8.33 0.25 5.42
C LEU A 272 -8.76 1.22 6.51
N TYR A 273 -7.81 1.95 7.10
CA TYR A 273 -8.10 2.95 8.11
C TYR A 273 -8.89 4.15 7.55
N SER A 274 -8.40 4.75 6.46
CA SER A 274 -9.00 5.96 5.87
C SER A 274 -10.35 5.70 5.20
N SER A 275 -10.59 4.47 4.71
CA SER A 275 -11.90 4.08 4.17
C SER A 275 -13.00 3.92 5.25
N GLY A 276 -12.63 3.87 6.53
CA GLY A 276 -13.56 3.64 7.63
C GLY A 276 -14.03 2.18 7.77
N LEU A 277 -13.57 1.26 6.90
CA LEU A 277 -14.00 -0.14 6.91
C LEU A 277 -13.65 -0.85 8.22
N LEU A 278 -12.49 -0.54 8.81
CA LEU A 278 -12.09 -1.14 10.09
C LEU A 278 -13.09 -0.85 11.21
N LYS A 279 -13.68 0.36 11.23
CA LYS A 279 -14.72 0.72 12.19
C LYS A 279 -16.02 -0.06 11.93
N VAL A 280 -16.44 -0.15 10.66
CA VAL A 280 -17.61 -0.93 10.26
C VAL A 280 -17.48 -2.40 10.67
N TRP A 281 -16.30 -2.99 10.46
CA TRP A 281 -16.02 -4.38 10.85
C TRP A 281 -16.02 -4.57 12.36
N LEU A 282 -15.41 -3.64 13.10
CA LEU A 282 -15.42 -3.67 14.57
C LEU A 282 -16.85 -3.58 15.12
N ASP A 283 -17.65 -2.64 14.62
CA ASP A 283 -19.05 -2.44 15.01
C ASP A 283 -19.93 -3.66 14.64
N ALA A 284 -19.59 -4.38 13.56
CA ALA A 284 -20.22 -5.64 13.16
C ALA A 284 -19.71 -6.88 13.94
N GLY A 285 -18.77 -6.70 14.89
CA GLY A 285 -18.23 -7.75 15.74
C GLY A 285 -17.25 -8.69 15.04
N LEU A 286 -16.61 -8.25 13.94
CA LEU A 286 -15.50 -8.99 13.36
C LEU A 286 -14.29 -8.95 14.30
N ARG A 287 -13.57 -10.06 14.37
CA ARG A 287 -12.43 -10.28 15.27
C ARG A 287 -11.11 -10.41 14.52
N TRP A 288 -11.15 -10.85 13.26
CA TRP A 288 -9.97 -11.25 12.50
C TRP A 288 -9.89 -10.50 11.18
N VAL A 289 -8.67 -10.11 10.80
CA VAL A 289 -8.37 -9.58 9.46
C VAL A 289 -7.21 -10.39 8.89
N LEU A 290 -7.44 -11.09 7.79
CA LEU A 290 -6.44 -11.93 7.13
C LEU A 290 -5.89 -11.24 5.90
N PHE A 291 -4.58 -11.01 5.87
CA PHE A 291 -3.89 -10.41 4.73
C PHE A 291 -3.18 -11.47 3.91
N PHE A 292 -3.31 -11.42 2.58
CA PHE A 292 -2.64 -12.35 1.67
C PHE A 292 -2.26 -11.71 0.33
N GLN A 293 -1.39 -12.40 -0.41
CA GLN A 293 -0.78 -11.94 -1.68
C GLN A 293 -1.44 -12.61 -2.89
N ASP A 294 -1.21 -12.02 -4.06
CA ASP A 294 -1.91 -12.25 -5.34
C ASP A 294 -1.78 -13.64 -5.99
N THR A 295 -0.71 -14.40 -5.76
CA THR A 295 -0.47 -15.66 -6.51
C THR A 295 -0.04 -16.86 -5.65
N ASN A 296 -0.48 -16.93 -4.39
CA ASN A 296 -0.31 -18.12 -3.57
C ASN A 296 -1.63 -18.90 -3.42
N GLY A 297 -1.85 -19.91 -4.27
CA GLY A 297 -3.08 -20.71 -4.28
C GLY A 297 -3.17 -21.73 -3.14
N LEU A 298 -2.03 -22.15 -2.58
CA LEU A 298 -2.01 -23.14 -1.49
C LEU A 298 -2.37 -22.55 -0.13
N LEU A 299 -2.40 -21.22 0.00
CA LEU A 299 -2.59 -20.53 1.26
C LEU A 299 -3.92 -20.90 1.95
N PHE A 300 -4.99 -21.09 1.19
CA PHE A 300 -6.30 -21.43 1.73
C PHE A 300 -6.38 -22.82 2.36
N LYS A 301 -5.38 -23.68 2.13
CA LYS A 301 -5.23 -24.95 2.85
C LYS A 301 -4.71 -24.77 4.28
N ALA A 302 -4.04 -23.66 4.57
CA ALA A 302 -3.43 -23.41 5.88
C ALA A 302 -4.17 -22.32 6.68
N ILE A 303 -4.92 -21.45 6.01
CA ILE A 303 -5.68 -20.36 6.63
C ILE A 303 -6.60 -20.85 7.76
N PRO A 304 -7.44 -21.89 7.58
CA PRO A 304 -8.35 -22.33 8.64
C PRO A 304 -7.58 -22.75 9.89
N ALA A 305 -6.59 -23.65 9.76
CA ALA A 305 -5.78 -24.07 10.88
C ALA A 305 -5.04 -22.89 11.55
N SER A 306 -4.49 -21.96 10.77
CA SER A 306 -3.84 -20.76 11.32
C SER A 306 -4.79 -19.85 12.09
N LEU A 307 -6.03 -19.68 11.59
CA LEU A 307 -7.06 -18.91 12.26
C LEU A 307 -7.47 -19.58 13.58
N GLY A 308 -7.60 -20.90 13.58
CA GLY A 308 -7.89 -21.67 14.79
C GLY A 308 -6.78 -21.62 15.83
N VAL A 309 -5.51 -21.60 15.41
CA VAL A 309 -4.37 -21.35 16.31
C VAL A 309 -4.51 -19.97 16.94
N SER A 310 -4.73 -18.92 16.15
CA SER A 310 -4.89 -17.55 16.66
C SER A 310 -6.04 -17.44 17.65
N ALA A 311 -7.19 -18.05 17.34
CA ALA A 311 -8.36 -18.05 18.20
C ALA A 311 -8.14 -18.85 19.49
N THR A 312 -7.49 -20.00 19.43
CA THR A 312 -7.24 -20.84 20.60
C THR A 312 -6.19 -20.23 21.53
N LYS A 313 -5.12 -19.67 20.96
CA LYS A 313 -3.99 -19.11 21.70
C LYS A 313 -4.14 -17.62 22.02
N GLN A 314 -5.21 -16.98 21.55
CA GLN A 314 -5.52 -15.56 21.75
C GLN A 314 -4.41 -14.64 21.22
N TYR A 315 -3.87 -14.96 20.04
CA TYR A 315 -2.86 -14.13 19.39
C TYR A 315 -3.48 -12.86 18.81
N GLN A 316 -2.83 -11.72 19.03
CA GLN A 316 -3.20 -10.43 18.42
C GLN A 316 -2.75 -10.35 16.97
N VAL A 317 -1.59 -10.93 16.65
CA VAL A 317 -1.02 -11.02 15.30
C VAL A 317 -0.40 -12.40 15.14
N ASN A 318 -0.66 -13.04 14.01
CA ASN A 318 -0.09 -14.32 13.64
C ASN A 318 0.42 -14.25 12.20
N SER A 319 1.59 -14.83 11.92
CA SER A 319 2.17 -14.89 10.59
C SER A 319 2.35 -16.35 10.19
N LEU A 320 1.73 -16.73 9.07
CA LEU A 320 1.98 -18.02 8.44
C LEU A 320 3.38 -18.05 7.84
N ALA A 321 4.17 -19.03 8.25
CA ALA A 321 5.54 -19.22 7.82
C ALA A 321 5.75 -20.66 7.34
N VAL A 322 6.77 -20.84 6.50
CA VAL A 322 7.29 -22.14 6.09
C VAL A 322 8.76 -22.24 6.52
N GLN A 323 9.29 -23.45 6.56
CA GLN A 323 10.71 -23.65 6.81
C GLN A 323 11.51 -23.01 5.66
N ARG A 324 12.28 -21.97 5.99
CA ARG A 324 13.11 -21.23 5.04
C ARG A 324 14.43 -21.95 4.79
N LYS A 325 14.85 -22.04 3.53
CA LYS A 325 16.21 -22.44 3.14
C LYS A 325 17.09 -21.20 2.94
N ALA A 326 18.38 -21.33 3.25
CA ALA A 326 19.33 -20.24 3.03
C ALA A 326 19.33 -19.81 1.55
N LYS A 327 19.46 -18.49 1.31
CA LYS A 327 19.43 -17.83 -0.02
C LYS A 327 18.07 -17.75 -0.71
N GLU A 328 16.99 -18.21 -0.07
CA GLU A 328 15.64 -17.87 -0.56
C GLU A 328 15.36 -16.38 -0.36
N ALA A 329 14.77 -15.76 -1.40
CA ALA A 329 14.35 -14.36 -1.43
C ALA A 329 13.07 -14.14 -0.60
N MET A 330 13.08 -14.63 0.64
CA MET A 330 12.01 -14.55 1.62
C MET A 330 12.57 -14.09 2.95
N GLY A 331 11.77 -13.31 3.68
CA GLY A 331 12.14 -12.82 4.99
C GLY A 331 12.20 -13.93 6.05
N GLY A 332 13.07 -13.75 7.04
CA GLY A 332 13.09 -14.60 8.24
C GLY A 332 12.27 -13.97 9.36
N ILE A 333 11.40 -14.75 10.01
CA ILE A 333 10.67 -14.35 11.21
C ILE A 333 11.53 -14.65 12.44
N THR A 334 11.88 -13.62 13.21
CA THR A 334 12.75 -13.76 14.39
C THR A 334 12.24 -12.97 15.59
N ARG A 335 12.59 -13.41 16.79
CA ARG A 335 12.52 -12.61 18.01
C ARG A 335 13.83 -11.82 18.12
N LEU A 336 13.74 -10.50 18.17
CA LEU A 336 14.89 -9.62 18.37
C LEU A 336 14.96 -9.16 19.84
N THR A 337 16.10 -9.43 20.48
CA THR A 337 16.39 -9.00 21.85
C THR A 337 17.59 -8.06 21.83
N HIS A 338 17.40 -6.84 22.31
CA HIS A 338 18.45 -5.84 22.43
C HIS A 338 19.35 -6.13 23.64
N SER A 339 20.59 -5.67 23.57
CA SER A 339 21.63 -5.86 24.60
C SER A 339 21.26 -5.33 26.00
N ASP A 340 20.34 -4.36 26.09
CA ASP A 340 19.81 -3.80 27.34
C ASP A 340 18.59 -4.57 27.90
N GLY A 341 18.21 -5.69 27.29
CA GLY A 341 17.07 -6.51 27.68
C GLY A 341 15.73 -6.06 27.08
N ILE A 342 15.70 -4.98 26.30
CA ILE A 342 14.50 -4.58 25.54
C ILE A 342 14.25 -5.61 24.44
N TYR A 343 13.03 -6.11 24.34
CA TYR A 343 12.62 -6.99 23.26
C TYR A 343 11.67 -6.26 22.31
N MET A 344 11.88 -6.43 21.00
CA MET A 344 10.88 -6.03 20.02
C MET A 344 9.68 -6.97 20.17
N LYS A 345 8.52 -6.43 20.55
CA LYS A 345 7.29 -7.20 20.79
C LYS A 345 6.69 -7.80 19.51
N HIS A 346 7.19 -7.46 18.32
CA HIS A 346 6.59 -7.86 17.05
C HIS A 346 7.57 -8.62 16.17
N LEU A 347 7.01 -9.60 15.47
CA LEU A 347 7.62 -10.33 14.36
C LEU A 347 8.13 -9.33 13.32
N GLN A 348 9.41 -9.39 13.01
CA GLN A 348 9.95 -8.70 11.84
C GLN A 348 10.49 -9.70 10.83
N PHE A 349 10.20 -9.41 9.57
CA PHE A 349 10.82 -10.03 8.41
C PHE A 349 12.23 -9.43 8.27
N LEU A 350 13.26 -10.24 8.50
CA LEU A 350 14.60 -9.90 8.02
C LEU A 350 14.60 -10.11 6.51
N GLU A 351 14.46 -9.04 5.71
CA GLU A 351 14.70 -9.10 4.26
C GLU A 351 16.14 -9.59 4.03
N ALA A 352 16.29 -10.80 3.48
CA ALA A 352 17.55 -11.20 2.88
C ALA A 352 17.71 -10.45 1.56
N ARG A 353 18.09 -9.17 1.61
CA ARG A 353 18.69 -8.54 0.44
C ARG A 353 20.04 -9.21 0.24
N THR A 354 20.11 -10.14 -0.70
CA THR A 354 21.37 -10.40 -1.40
C THR A 354 21.76 -9.05 -2.01
N ALA A 355 22.76 -8.41 -1.41
CA ALA A 355 23.51 -7.35 -2.06
C ALA A 355 24.16 -7.97 -3.31
N ASN A 356 23.40 -8.04 -4.40
CA ASN A 356 23.98 -8.11 -5.72
C ASN A 356 24.20 -6.67 -6.16
N SER A 357 25.20 -6.04 -5.54
CA SER A 357 25.96 -4.98 -6.19
C SER A 357 26.79 -5.65 -7.29
N VAL A 358 26.41 -5.41 -8.54
CA VAL A 358 27.37 -5.25 -9.65
C VAL A 358 26.98 -3.98 -10.36
#